data_AF-A0A968DSG0-F1
#
_entry.id   AF-A0A968DSG0-F1
#
_cell.length_a   1.000
_cell.length_b   1.000
_cell.length_c   1.000
_cell.angle_alpha   90.00
_cell.angle_beta   90.00
_cell.angle_gamma   90.00
#
_symmetry.space_group_name_H-M   'P 1'
#
loop_
_entity.id
_entity.type
_entity.pdbx_description
1 polymer ?
#
loop_
_entity_poly.entity_id
_entity_poly.type
_entity_poly.pdbx_seq_one_letter_code
_entity_poly.pdbx_strand_id
1 'polypeptide(L)' 'MAPRLYRIIEHTADTGFEVRGATKEQVYENAAKAFFDIMWHITTRRKSEPENIE' A
#
# COMPACT_ATOMS: atom_id res chain seq x y z
N MET A 1 4.12 12.14 -9.14
CA MET A 1 4.12 11.19 -7.99
C MET A 1 2.76 10.52 -7.94
N ALA A 2 2.68 9.19 -7.99
CA ALA A 2 1.41 8.51 -7.72
C ALA A 2 0.96 8.82 -6.28
N PRO A 3 -0.34 9.01 -6.01
CA PRO A 3 -0.82 9.24 -4.65
C PRO A 3 -0.39 8.06 -3.77
N ARG A 4 0.21 8.35 -2.61
CA ARG A 4 0.55 7.31 -1.63
C ARG A 4 -0.73 6.63 -1.17
N LEU A 5 -0.70 5.30 -1.09
CA LEU A 5 -1.85 4.46 -0.74
C LEU A 5 -2.44 4.80 0.65
N TYR A 6 -1.61 5.32 1.55
CA TYR A 6 -1.97 5.69 2.92
C TYR A 6 -1.15 6.87 3.44
N ARG A 7 -1.61 7.46 4.56
CA ARG A 7 -0.90 8.49 5.33
C ARG A 7 -0.65 8.00 6.76
N ILE A 8 0.60 8.00 7.21
CA ILE A 8 0.97 7.67 8.60
C ILE A 8 0.56 8.84 9.52
N ILE A 9 -0.03 8.52 10.68
CA ILE A 9 -0.62 9.52 11.61
C ILE A 9 -0.06 9.49 13.03
N GLU A 10 0.46 8.36 13.51
CA GLU A 10 1.15 8.26 14.81
C GLU A 10 2.38 7.35 14.71
N HIS A 11 3.42 7.66 15.47
CA HIS A 11 4.67 6.89 15.43
C HIS A 11 5.49 7.05 16.72
N THR A 12 5.38 6.08 17.62
CA THR A 12 6.35 5.88 18.71
C THR A 12 6.63 4.40 18.91
N ALA A 13 5.60 3.60 19.20
CA ALA A 13 5.68 2.12 19.28
C ALA A 13 4.63 1.43 18.40
N ASP A 14 3.44 2.03 18.28
CA ASP A 14 2.41 1.64 17.32
C ASP A 14 2.50 2.53 16.06
N THR A 15 1.91 2.07 14.97
CA THR A 15 1.76 2.85 13.73
C THR A 15 0.31 2.88 13.30
N GLY A 16 -0.30 4.07 13.38
CA GLY A 16 -1.59 4.35 12.77
C GLY A 16 -1.43 4.86 11.33
N PHE A 17 -2.33 4.47 10.42
CA PHE A 17 -2.36 4.98 9.05
C PHE A 17 -3.79 5.20 8.55
N GLU A 18 -4.00 6.31 7.83
CA GLU A 18 -5.24 6.63 7.14
C GLU A 18 -5.22 6.04 5.72
N VAL A 19 -6.31 5.38 5.34
CA VAL A 19 -6.58 4.90 3.98
C VAL A 19 -7.88 5.48 3.45
N ARG A 20 -8.03 5.50 2.13
CA ARG A 20 -9.22 5.99 1.45
C ARG A 20 -9.74 4.95 0.46
N GLY A 21 -11.05 4.95 0.22
CA GLY A 21 -11.73 4.12 -0.76
C GLY A 21 -13.07 4.75 -1.14
N ALA A 22 -13.54 4.48 -2.35
CA ALA A 22 -14.84 4.95 -2.84
C ALA A 22 -16.02 4.18 -2.21
N THR A 23 -15.77 2.96 -1.73
CA THR A 23 -16.73 2.15 -0.97
C THR A 23 -16.13 1.67 0.34
N LYS A 24 -16.99 1.20 1.24
CA LYS A 24 -16.58 0.62 2.52
C LYS A 24 -15.65 -0.57 2.30
N GLU A 25 -15.99 -1.46 1.38
CA GLU A 25 -15.19 -2.65 1.03
C GLU A 25 -13.80 -2.24 0.56
N GLN A 26 -13.72 -1.21 -0.30
CA GLN A 26 -12.45 -0.70 -0.80
C GLN A 26 -11.58 -0.08 0.29
N VAL A 27 -12.20 0.55 1.31
CA VAL A 27 -11.46 1.07 2.47
C VAL A 27 -10.80 -0.08 3.24
N TYR A 28 -11.50 -1.19 3.49
CA TYR A 28 -10.92 -2.36 4.16
C TYR A 28 -9.82 -3.02 3.34
N GLU A 29 -10.03 -3.18 2.03
CA GLU A 29 -9.02 -3.73 1.13
C GLU A 29 -7.73 -2.87 1.15
N ASN A 30 -7.89 -1.55 1.08
CA ASN A 30 -6.76 -0.63 1.10
C ASN A 30 -6.06 -0.59 2.47
N ALA A 31 -6.79 -0.76 3.58
CA ALA A 31 -6.20 -0.91 4.91
C ALA A 31 -5.27 -2.12 5.00
N ALA A 32 -5.72 -3.28 4.48
CA ALA A 32 -4.89 -4.48 4.46
C ALA A 32 -3.63 -4.28 3.61
N LYS A 33 -3.75 -3.70 2.41
CA LYS A 33 -2.61 -3.40 1.55
C LYS A 33 -1.61 -2.45 2.22
N ALA A 34 -2.09 -1.39 2.88
CA ALA A 34 -1.26 -0.45 3.61
C ALA A 34 -0.51 -1.12 4.76
N PHE A 35 -1.19 -1.97 5.54
CA PHE A 35 -0.57 -2.74 6.62
C PHE A 35 0.60 -3.59 6.12
N PHE A 36 0.39 -4.37 5.06
CA PHE A 36 1.44 -5.23 4.51
C PHE A 36 2.58 -4.44 3.86
N ASP A 37 2.29 -3.31 3.21
CA ASP A 37 3.32 -2.42 2.67
C ASP A 37 4.22 -1.85 3.78
N ILE A 38 3.64 -1.46 4.92
CA ILE A 38 4.39 -0.99 6.10
C ILE A 38 5.23 -2.13 6.70
N MET A 39 4.62 -3.31 6.89
CA MET A 39 5.27 -4.42 7.60
C MET A 39 6.44 -5.05 6.84
N TRP A 40 6.34 -5.16 5.51
CA TRP A 40 7.28 -5.95 4.73
C TRP A 40 7.95 -5.16 3.60
N HIS A 41 7.64 -3.87 3.44
CA HIS A 41 7.96 -3.14 2.21
C HIS A 41 7.61 -4.01 1.00
N ILE A 42 6.31 -4.34 0.86
CA ILE A 42 5.81 -4.92 -0.39
C ILE A 42 5.86 -3.82 -1.44
N THR A 43 7.07 -3.53 -1.92
CA THR A 43 7.25 -2.90 -3.22
C THR A 43 6.54 -3.82 -4.19
N THR A 44 5.35 -3.42 -4.58
CA THR A 44 4.71 -3.91 -5.79
C THR A 44 5.74 -3.67 -6.87
N ARG A 45 6.51 -4.72 -7.22
CA ARG A 45 7.20 -4.75 -8.49
C ARG A 45 6.10 -4.43 -9.49
N ARG A 46 6.13 -3.22 -10.05
CA ARG A 46 5.42 -2.94 -11.31
C ARG A 46 5.77 -4.13 -12.18
N LYS A 47 4.75 -4.88 -12.61
CA LYS A 47 4.84 -6.04 -13.51
C LYS A 47 6.14 -5.92 -14.30
N SER A 48 7.09 -6.83 -14.06
CA SER A 48 8.22 -7.01 -14.96
C SER A 48 7.64 -7.06 -16.37
N GLU A 49 8.00 -6.08 -17.20
CA GLU A 49 7.76 -6.18 -18.63
C GLU A 49 8.25 -7.56 -19.07
N PRO A 50 7.54 -8.24 -19.98
CA PRO A 50 8.01 -9.52 -20.48
C PRO A 50 9.40 -9.30 -21.07
N GLU A 51 10.43 -9.88 -20.45
CA GLU A 51 11.75 -9.98 -21.08
C GLU A 51 11.57 -10.82 -22.34
N ASN A 52 11.59 -10.16 -23.51
CA ASN A 52 11.87 -10.84 -24.76
C ASN A 52 13.33 -11.31 -24.68
N ILE A 53 13.51 -12.58 -24.40
CA ILE A 53 14.78 -13.27 -24.60
C ILE A 53 14.83 -13.56 -26.10
N GLU A 54 15.53 -12.70 -26.85
CA GLU A 54 16.02 -13.03 -28.20
C GLU A 54 17.18 -14.04 -28.14
#